data_AF-A0A0P7DSR1-F1
#
_entry.id   AF-A0A0P7DSR1-F1
#
_cell.length_a   1.000
_cell.length_b   1.000
_cell.length_c   1.000
_cell.angle_alpha   90.00
_cell.angle_beta   90.00
_cell.angle_gamma   90.00
#
_symmetry.space_group_name_H-M   'P 1'
#
loop_
_entity.id
_entity.type
_entity.pdbx_description
1 polymer ?
#
loop_
_entity_poly.entity_id
_entity_poly.type
_entity_poly.pdbx_seq_one_letter_code
_entity_poly.pdbx_strand_id
1 'polypeptide(L)'
;MSNADTAVSNTNSKVGYKLSNQEMNKLSGREVEPAQKEEVSSELPAHIRKMVEQLEKLKEQLELAKEQLAKLQALKNQEDETVKVQVETQTKMVMEIQTQIMSLSQSISDALKEAGISDPGVLMSVLV
;
A
#
# COMPACT_ATOMS: atom_id res chain seq x y z
N MET A 1 -65.49 -34.89 2.19
CA MET A 1 -64.84 -34.58 0.89
C MET A 1 -64.65 -33.07 0.80
N SER A 2 -63.50 -32.64 0.29
CA SER A 2 -63.14 -31.27 -0.15
C SER A 2 -62.70 -30.22 0.89
N ASN A 3 -61.41 -30.29 1.20
CA ASN A 3 -60.33 -29.30 0.98
C ASN A 3 -60.53 -27.77 1.13
N ALA A 4 -59.52 -27.23 1.82
CA ALA A 4 -58.79 -25.98 1.61
C ALA A 4 -59.43 -24.66 2.07
N ASP A 5 -58.78 -23.99 3.03
CA ASP A 5 -58.13 -22.72 2.70
C ASP A 5 -56.93 -22.45 3.63
N THR A 6 -55.86 -21.95 3.03
CA THR A 6 -54.55 -21.74 3.65
C THR A 6 -54.37 -20.24 3.74
N ALA A 7 -54.54 -19.64 4.92
CA ALA A 7 -54.26 -18.22 5.12
C ALA A 7 -52.95 -18.05 5.90
N VAL A 8 -51.90 -17.89 5.11
CA VAL A 8 -50.58 -17.35 5.43
C VAL A 8 -50.65 -16.23 6.49
N SER A 9 -50.07 -16.48 7.68
CA SER A 9 -49.70 -15.40 8.59
C SER A 9 -48.39 -14.79 8.10
N ASN A 10 -48.52 -13.78 7.25
CA ASN A 10 -47.41 -12.99 6.74
C ASN A 10 -46.88 -12.10 7.89
N THR A 11 -45.85 -12.56 8.60
CA THR A 11 -45.13 -11.73 9.58
C THR A 11 -44.29 -10.71 8.82
N ASN A 12 -44.92 -9.59 8.46
CA ASN A 12 -44.24 -8.39 7.99
C ASN A 12 -43.47 -7.75 9.16
N SER A 13 -42.34 -8.34 9.51
CA SER A 13 -41.30 -7.68 10.29
C SER A 13 -40.29 -7.11 9.30
N LYS A 14 -40.66 -5.97 8.67
CA LYS A 14 -39.71 -5.10 7.99
C LYS A 14 -38.81 -4.47 9.04
N VAL A 15 -37.91 -5.27 9.61
CA VAL A 15 -36.71 -4.78 10.27
C VAL A 15 -35.88 -4.21 9.13
N GLY A 16 -36.00 -2.90 8.93
CA GLY A 16 -35.10 -2.18 8.04
C GLY A 16 -33.71 -2.30 8.62
N TYR A 17 -32.97 -3.33 8.19
CA TYR A 17 -31.55 -3.48 8.48
C TYR A 17 -30.86 -2.26 7.88
N LYS A 18 -30.64 -1.23 8.71
CA LYS A 18 -29.83 -0.09 8.36
C LYS A 18 -28.40 -0.57 8.57
N LEU A 19 -27.76 -0.96 7.47
CA LEU A 19 -26.36 -1.38 7.47
C LEU A 19 -25.54 -0.34 8.23
N SER A 20 -24.81 -0.78 9.23
CA SER A 20 -23.85 0.06 9.94
C SER A 20 -22.78 0.56 8.96
N ASN A 21 -22.11 1.67 9.28
CA ASN A 21 -21.02 2.18 8.43
C ASN A 21 -19.94 1.12 8.15
N GLN A 22 -19.76 0.17 9.06
CA GLN A 22 -18.84 -0.96 8.91
C GLN A 22 -19.31 -1.97 7.86
N GLU A 23 -20.61 -2.28 7.82
CA GLU A 23 -21.19 -3.19 6.81
C GLU A 23 -21.28 -2.54 5.43
N MET A 24 -21.57 -1.23 5.37
CA MET A 24 -21.53 -0.45 4.13
C MET A 24 -20.13 -0.39 3.51
N ASN A 25 -19.09 -0.32 4.33
CA ASN A 25 -17.69 -0.32 3.87
C ASN A 25 -17.30 -1.68 3.25
N LYS A 26 -17.71 -2.80 3.88
CA LYS A 26 -17.49 -4.15 3.34
C LYS A 26 -18.19 -4.38 2.00
N LEU A 27 -19.41 -3.86 1.84
CA LEU A 27 -20.18 -4.01 0.61
C LEU A 27 -19.72 -3.10 -0.53
N SER A 28 -19.06 -1.98 -0.22
CA SER A 28 -18.58 -1.01 -1.23
C SER A 28 -17.25 -1.42 -1.89
N GLY A 29 -16.73 -2.63 -1.60
CA GLY A 29 -15.39 -3.04 -2.04
C GLY A 29 -14.27 -2.16 -1.50
N ARG A 30 -14.61 -1.30 -0.52
CA ARG A 30 -13.68 -0.45 0.23
C ARG A 30 -13.41 -1.17 1.54
N GLU A 31 -12.91 -2.40 1.43
CA GLU A 31 -12.10 -2.94 2.52
C GLU A 31 -10.88 -2.04 2.61
N VAL A 32 -10.98 -1.13 3.55
CA VAL A 32 -9.86 -0.49 4.22
C VAL A 32 -8.92 -1.63 4.59
N GLU A 33 -7.83 -1.77 3.84
CA GLU A 33 -6.65 -2.48 4.32
C GLU A 33 -5.98 -1.59 5.38
N PRO A 34 -6.15 -1.93 6.65
CA PRO A 34 -4.98 -1.90 7.53
C PRO A 34 -4.76 -3.23 8.26
N ALA A 35 -5.72 -4.16 8.24
CA ALA A 35 -5.62 -5.40 9.02
C ALA A 35 -4.49 -6.35 8.57
N GLN A 36 -4.19 -6.41 7.27
CA GLN A 36 -3.15 -7.33 6.76
C GLN A 36 -1.72 -6.83 7.06
N LYS A 37 -1.50 -5.51 7.22
CA LYS A 37 -0.18 -4.98 7.57
C LYS A 37 0.19 -5.28 9.04
N GLU A 38 -0.78 -5.32 9.94
CA GLU A 38 -0.56 -5.60 11.35
C GLU A 38 -0.30 -7.10 11.62
N GLU A 39 -0.97 -8.01 10.90
CA GLU A 39 -0.75 -9.45 11.07
C GLU A 39 0.63 -9.88 10.55
N VAL A 40 1.03 -9.43 9.35
CA VAL A 40 2.35 -9.77 8.79
C VAL A 40 3.49 -9.19 9.63
N SER A 41 3.37 -7.95 10.11
CA SER A 41 4.43 -7.31 10.92
C SER A 41 4.67 -8.01 12.27
N SER A 42 3.66 -8.67 12.84
CA SER A 42 3.81 -9.46 14.06
C SER A 42 4.60 -10.77 13.87
N GLU A 43 4.56 -11.35 12.67
CA GLU A 43 5.26 -12.58 12.29
C GLU A 43 6.69 -12.33 11.75
N LEU A 44 6.99 -11.10 11.33
CA LEU A 44 8.31 -10.76 10.82
C LEU A 44 9.38 -10.73 11.94
N PRO A 45 10.59 -11.28 11.70
CA PRO A 45 11.74 -11.05 12.57
C PRO A 45 12.04 -9.55 12.75
N ALA A 46 12.54 -9.19 13.94
CA ALA A 46 12.80 -7.79 14.29
C ALA A 46 13.77 -7.06 13.34
N HIS A 47 14.72 -7.79 12.75
CA HIS A 47 15.61 -7.26 11.71
C HIS A 47 14.82 -6.90 10.44
N ILE A 48 13.93 -7.78 9.96
CA ILE A 48 13.18 -7.57 8.73
C ILE A 48 12.24 -6.38 8.89
N ARG A 49 11.54 -6.26 10.03
CA ARG A 49 10.73 -5.07 10.33
C ARG A 49 11.50 -3.76 10.18
N LYS A 50 12.71 -3.67 10.72
CA LYS A 50 13.54 -2.46 10.58
C LYS A 50 13.90 -2.16 9.13
N MET A 51 14.16 -3.20 8.32
CA MET A 51 14.45 -3.01 6.90
C MET A 51 13.21 -2.51 6.15
N VAL A 52 12.02 -3.00 6.50
CA VAL A 52 10.75 -2.53 5.92
C VAL A 52 10.49 -1.07 6.29
N GLU A 53 10.68 -0.68 7.56
CA GLU A 53 10.59 0.72 7.98
C GLU A 53 11.61 1.62 7.23
N GLN A 54 12.82 1.12 6.98
CA GLN A 54 13.81 1.83 6.17
C GLN A 54 13.36 1.96 4.70
N LEU A 55 12.72 0.94 4.15
CA LEU A 55 12.18 0.95 2.80
C LEU A 55 11.05 1.97 2.66
N GLU A 56 10.15 2.06 3.64
CA GLU A 56 9.08 3.07 3.67
C GLU A 56 9.66 4.49 3.69
N LYS A 57 10.67 4.74 4.54
CA LYS A 57 11.37 6.04 4.58
C LYS A 57 12.03 6.39 3.25
N LEU A 58 12.65 5.41 2.57
CA LEU A 58 13.24 5.63 1.25
C LEU A 58 12.16 5.92 0.19
N LYS A 59 11.01 5.24 0.24
CA LYS A 59 9.86 5.52 -0.64
C LYS A 59 9.33 6.95 -0.44
N GLU A 60 9.20 7.42 0.81
CA GLU A 60 8.82 8.80 1.11
C GLU A 60 9.84 9.82 0.57
N GLN A 61 11.14 9.56 0.77
CA GLN A 61 12.21 10.40 0.23
C GLN A 61 12.20 10.43 -1.30
N LEU A 62 11.89 9.30 -1.96
CA LEU A 62 11.77 9.23 -3.40
C LEU A 62 10.64 10.14 -3.92
N GLU A 63 9.48 10.11 -3.27
CA GLU A 63 8.34 10.94 -3.67
C GLU A 63 8.65 12.43 -3.50
N LEU A 64 9.28 12.82 -2.38
CA LEU A 64 9.75 14.20 -2.17
C LEU A 64 10.78 14.62 -3.24
N ALA A 65 11.73 13.74 -3.57
CA ALA A 65 12.75 14.02 -4.57
C ALA A 65 12.16 14.17 -5.98
N LYS A 66 11.16 13.35 -6.34
CA LYS A 66 10.41 13.47 -7.60
C LYS A 66 9.59 14.75 -7.66
N GLU A 67 8.93 15.13 -6.57
CA GLU A 67 8.16 16.37 -6.51
C GLU A 67 9.08 17.59 -6.72
N GLN A 68 10.25 17.60 -6.10
CA GLN A 68 11.26 18.64 -6.31
C GLN A 68 11.78 18.64 -7.75
N LEU A 69 12.04 17.48 -8.34
CA LEU A 69 12.43 17.37 -9.76
C LEU A 69 11.35 17.94 -10.67
N ALA A 70 10.08 17.61 -10.44
CA ALA A 70 8.96 18.13 -11.20
C ALA A 70 8.83 19.66 -11.08
N LYS A 71 9.04 20.22 -9.88
CA LYS A 71 9.07 21.67 -9.67
C LYS A 71 10.19 22.35 -10.46
N LEU A 72 11.40 21.78 -10.45
CA LEU A 72 12.53 22.29 -11.22
C LEU A 72 12.28 22.21 -12.72
N GLN A 73 11.67 21.12 -13.19
CA GLN A 73 11.26 20.96 -14.59
C GLN A 73 10.10 21.89 -14.98
N ALA A 74 9.24 22.32 -14.06
CA ALA A 74 8.18 23.28 -14.37
C ALA A 74 8.68 24.73 -14.51
N LEU A 75 9.95 25.02 -14.21
CA LEU A 75 10.52 26.36 -14.34
C LEU A 75 10.59 26.78 -15.82
N LYS A 76 10.21 28.03 -16.11
CA LYS A 76 10.26 28.58 -17.47
C LYS A 76 11.68 28.79 -18.02
N ASN A 77 12.69 28.80 -17.16
CA ASN A 77 14.08 29.08 -17.50
C ASN A 77 14.91 27.79 -17.68
N GLN A 78 14.35 26.73 -18.28
CA GLN A 78 15.06 25.46 -18.45
C GLN A 78 16.34 25.55 -19.32
N GLU A 79 16.50 26.63 -20.10
CA GLU A 79 17.71 26.84 -20.90
C GLU A 79 18.88 27.39 -20.09
N ASP A 80 18.63 27.88 -18.87
CA ASP A 80 19.67 28.32 -17.95
C ASP A 80 20.55 27.13 -17.51
N GLU A 81 21.87 27.23 -17.69
CA GLU A 81 22.83 26.19 -17.32
C GLU A 81 22.74 25.81 -15.84
N THR A 82 22.46 26.78 -14.96
CA THR A 82 22.31 26.53 -13.52
C THR A 82 21.08 25.67 -13.22
N VAL A 83 19.97 25.94 -13.93
CA VAL A 83 18.74 25.15 -13.82
C VAL A 83 18.95 23.74 -14.36
N LYS A 84 19.65 23.59 -15.50
CA LYS A 84 20.00 22.28 -16.05
C LYS A 84 20.83 21.44 -15.09
N VAL A 85 21.90 22.01 -14.52
CA VAL A 85 22.75 21.32 -13.52
C VAL A 85 21.93 20.89 -12.31
N GLN A 86 20.97 21.72 -11.87
CA GLN A 86 20.12 21.39 -10.73
C GLN A 86 19.12 20.27 -11.05
N VAL A 87 18.52 20.27 -12.24
CA VAL A 87 17.66 19.18 -12.74
C VAL A 87 18.44 17.88 -12.86
N GLU A 88 19.65 17.90 -13.42
CA GLU A 88 20.52 16.72 -13.52
C GLU A 88 20.90 16.17 -12.14
N THR A 89 21.27 17.04 -11.20
CA THR A 89 21.61 16.66 -9.82
C THR A 89 20.41 16.01 -9.13
N GLN A 90 19.22 16.61 -9.26
CA GLN A 90 18.00 16.05 -8.68
C GLN A 90 17.61 14.72 -9.34
N THR A 91 17.85 14.58 -10.65
CA THR A 91 17.62 13.33 -11.38
C THR A 91 18.53 12.21 -10.86
N LYS A 92 19.82 12.50 -10.64
CA LYS A 92 20.77 11.54 -10.04
C LYS A 92 20.32 11.12 -8.63
N MET A 93 19.88 12.08 -7.81
CA MET A 93 19.35 11.77 -6.47
C MET A 93 18.14 10.83 -6.52
N VAL A 94 17.19 11.07 -7.43
CA VAL A 94 16.04 10.18 -7.64
C VAL A 94 16.50 8.76 -8.03
N MET A 95 17.46 8.64 -8.95
CA MET A 95 18.00 7.35 -9.37
C MET A 95 18.74 6.62 -8.25
N GLU A 96 19.52 7.34 -7.43
CA GLU A 96 20.21 6.77 -6.27
C GLU A 96 19.22 6.23 -5.24
N ILE A 97 18.16 6.98 -4.91
CA ILE A 97 17.12 6.52 -3.98
C ILE A 97 16.39 5.30 -4.55
N GLN A 98 16.05 5.29 -5.85
CA GLN A 98 15.46 4.12 -6.51
C GLN A 98 16.35 2.88 -6.43
N THR A 99 17.66 3.06 -6.62
CA THR A 99 18.65 1.98 -6.51
C THR A 99 18.71 1.44 -5.08
N GLN A 100 18.68 2.33 -4.08
CA GLN A 100 18.65 1.94 -2.67
C GLN A 100 17.37 1.17 -2.32
N ILE A 101 16.21 1.61 -2.83
CA ILE A 101 14.93 0.90 -2.68
C ILE A 101 15.04 -0.50 -3.27
N MET A 102 15.55 -0.66 -4.50
CA MET A 102 15.69 -1.99 -5.12
C MET A 102 16.64 -2.88 -4.32
N SER A 103 17.79 -2.36 -3.88
CA SER A 103 18.76 -3.10 -3.08
C SER A 103 18.19 -3.53 -1.73
N LEU A 104 17.44 -2.65 -1.06
CA LEU A 104 16.85 -2.94 0.23
C LEU A 104 15.68 -3.93 0.08
N SER A 105 14.85 -3.80 -0.94
CA SER A 105 13.81 -4.77 -1.29
C SER A 105 14.39 -6.16 -1.55
N GLN A 106 15.50 -6.25 -2.26
CA GLN A 106 16.21 -7.52 -2.48
C GLN A 106 16.72 -8.09 -1.15
N SER A 107 17.33 -7.25 -0.33
CA SER A 107 17.85 -7.66 0.99
C SER A 107 16.72 -8.14 1.92
N ILE A 108 15.55 -7.49 1.87
CA ILE A 108 14.34 -7.92 2.58
C ILE A 108 13.85 -9.27 2.05
N SER A 109 13.79 -9.44 0.73
CA SER A 109 13.38 -10.72 0.12
C SER A 109 14.29 -11.87 0.55
N ASP A 110 15.60 -11.64 0.59
CA ASP A 110 16.56 -12.66 0.99
C ASP A 110 16.49 -12.93 2.50
N ALA A 111 16.34 -11.91 3.35
CA ALA A 111 16.12 -12.09 4.77
C ALA A 111 14.81 -12.84 5.08
N LEU A 112 13.74 -12.61 4.29
CA LEU A 112 12.47 -13.32 4.40
C LEU A 112 12.65 -14.81 4.06
N LYS A 113 13.35 -15.12 2.96
CA LYS A 113 13.70 -16.52 2.61
C LYS A 113 14.51 -17.21 3.70
N GLU A 114 15.52 -16.53 4.26
CA GLU A 114 16.35 -17.04 5.35
C GLU A 114 15.54 -17.31 6.63
N ALA A 115 14.53 -16.49 6.90
CA ALA A 115 13.60 -16.69 8.00
C ALA A 115 12.58 -17.82 7.76
N GLY A 116 12.64 -18.51 6.61
CA GLY A 116 11.68 -19.53 6.21
C GLY A 116 10.36 -18.97 5.66
N ILE A 117 10.27 -17.65 5.50
CA ILE A 117 9.10 -16.95 4.95
C ILE A 117 9.28 -16.84 3.44
N SER A 118 8.88 -17.89 2.73
CA SER A 118 8.96 -17.97 1.26
C SER A 118 7.61 -17.81 0.57
N ASP A 119 6.55 -17.47 1.31
CA ASP A 119 5.23 -17.24 0.75
C ASP A 119 5.24 -15.99 -0.15
N PRO A 120 4.95 -16.13 -1.46
CA PRO A 120 4.99 -15.01 -2.39
C PRO A 120 3.99 -13.89 -2.05
N GLY A 121 2.86 -14.22 -1.42
CA GLY A 121 1.88 -13.24 -0.95
C GLY A 121 2.48 -12.36 0.14
N VAL A 122 3.12 -12.95 1.15
CA VAL A 122 3.81 -12.22 2.22
C VAL A 122 4.95 -11.36 1.69
N LEU A 123 5.74 -11.89 0.74
CA LEU A 123 6.80 -11.12 0.09
C LEU A 123 6.25 -9.88 -0.63
N MET A 124 5.11 -10.01 -1.31
CA MET A 124 4.46 -8.88 -1.99
C MET A 124 3.85 -7.89 -1.02
N SER A 125 3.17 -8.34 0.04
CA SER A 125 2.60 -7.45 1.07
C SER A 125 3.64 -6.57 1.76
N VAL A 126 4.89 -7.03 1.84
CA VAL A 126 6.00 -6.29 2.46
C VAL A 126 6.70 -5.34 1.48
N LEU A 127 6.80 -5.72 0.20
CA LEU A 127 7.59 -4.98 -0.78
C LEU A 127 6.77 -3.96 -1.59
N VAL A 128 5.47 -4.21 -1.79
CA VAL A 128 4.55 -3.36 -2.57
C VAL A 128 4.23 -2.07 -1.83
#